data_AF-A0A7C7FMY1-F1
#
_entry.id   AF-A0A7C7FMY1-F1
#
_cell.length_a   1.000
_cell.length_b   1.000
_cell.length_c   1.000
_cell.angle_alpha   90.00
_cell.angle_beta   90.00
_cell.angle_gamma   90.00
#
_symmetry.space_group_name_H-M   'P 1'
#
loop_
_entity.id
_entity.type
_entity.pdbx_description
1 polymer ?
#
loop_
_entity_poly.entity_id
_entity_poly.type
_entity_poly.pdbx_seq_one_letter_code
_entity_poly.pdbx_strand_id
1 'polypeptide(L)'
;MMRMRPFPALMLLGAVILSCSNLFGQITISEVRLVYPQAVDDEETCKDLYDKFESEKKKLTPLMMGYKGSINALMSKHSGNPFSKMSYFNDGKKLLENAIRADSANAELRFLRITMQVNLPSFLMYNENIEEDKVLLISQLPSVSNEKTKKTIATFLIKSDCTTAKEKKKIEELLN
;
A
#
# COMPACT_ATOMS: atom_id res chain seq x y z
N MET A 1 -57.45 -48.18 -7.18
CA MET A 1 -57.97 -46.80 -6.97
C MET A 1 -56.97 -46.06 -6.08
N MET A 2 -56.53 -44.88 -6.52
CA MET A 2 -55.26 -44.24 -6.15
C MET A 2 -55.17 -43.76 -4.68
N ARG A 3 -53.97 -43.96 -4.10
CA ARG A 3 -53.51 -43.39 -2.83
C ARG A 3 -53.33 -41.88 -2.96
N MET A 4 -54.04 -41.10 -2.15
CA MET A 4 -53.77 -39.67 -1.94
C MET A 4 -52.64 -39.52 -0.92
N ARG A 5 -51.56 -38.85 -1.31
CA ARG A 5 -50.49 -38.39 -0.41
C ARG A 5 -50.87 -37.00 0.11
N PRO A 6 -50.76 -36.71 1.42
CA PRO A 6 -50.87 -35.33 1.88
C PRO A 6 -49.62 -34.56 1.43
N PHE A 7 -49.86 -33.47 0.70
CA PHE A 7 -48.85 -32.50 0.28
C PHE A 7 -48.24 -31.82 1.52
N PRO A 8 -46.91 -31.58 1.55
CA PRO A 8 -46.26 -30.93 2.68
C PRO A 8 -46.67 -29.45 2.72
N ALA A 9 -47.01 -28.99 3.93
CA ALA A 9 -47.24 -27.59 4.22
C ALA A 9 -46.05 -26.75 3.74
N LEU A 10 -46.36 -25.83 2.84
CA LEU A 10 -45.47 -24.85 2.23
C LEU A 10 -44.81 -24.00 3.33
N MET A 11 -43.61 -24.40 3.77
CA MET A 11 -42.74 -23.52 4.56
C MET A 11 -42.26 -22.39 3.64
N LEU A 12 -42.95 -21.25 3.68
CA LEU A 12 -42.43 -19.98 3.18
C LEU A 12 -41.31 -19.53 4.11
N LEU A 13 -40.12 -20.10 3.92
CA LEU A 13 -38.88 -19.50 4.40
C LEU A 13 -38.63 -18.29 3.50
N GLY A 14 -39.14 -17.13 3.91
CA GLY A 14 -38.72 -15.85 3.36
C GLY A 14 -37.25 -15.65 3.68
N ALA A 15 -36.37 -16.15 2.81
CA ALA A 15 -34.98 -15.74 2.80
C ALA A 15 -34.96 -14.24 2.51
N VAL A 16 -34.88 -13.44 3.57
CA VAL A 16 -34.42 -12.05 3.47
C VAL A 16 -32.98 -12.16 3.00
N ILE A 17 -32.80 -12.15 1.68
CA ILE A 17 -31.51 -11.88 1.07
C ILE A 17 -31.24 -10.43 1.44
N LEU A 18 -30.56 -10.25 2.58
CA LEU A 18 -29.90 -9.01 2.90
C LEU A 18 -28.79 -8.87 1.87
N SER A 19 -29.15 -8.34 0.71
CA SER A 19 -28.19 -7.83 -0.26
C SER A 19 -27.46 -6.71 0.47
N CYS A 20 -26.32 -7.04 1.08
CA CYS A 20 -25.29 -6.07 1.38
C CYS A 20 -24.89 -5.48 0.03
N SER A 21 -25.62 -4.45 -0.40
CA SER A 21 -25.12 -3.51 -1.37
C SER A 21 -23.85 -2.96 -0.73
N ASN A 22 -22.70 -3.46 -1.17
CA ASN A 22 -21.44 -2.78 -0.92
C ASN A 22 -21.67 -1.33 -1.37
N LEU A 23 -21.82 -0.43 -0.41
CA LEU A 23 -21.51 0.97 -0.63
C LEU A 23 -20.03 0.94 -0.99
N PHE A 24 -19.71 0.79 -2.28
CA PHE A 24 -18.35 0.97 -2.78
C PHE A 24 -18.04 2.45 -2.62
N GLY A 25 -17.69 2.83 -1.39
CA GLY A 25 -17.02 4.08 -1.11
C GLY A 25 -15.74 4.10 -1.93
N GLN A 26 -15.48 5.23 -2.59
CA GLN A 26 -14.22 5.43 -3.28
C GLN A 26 -13.08 5.26 -2.27
N ILE A 27 -12.01 4.56 -2.67
CA ILE A 27 -10.83 4.43 -1.81
C ILE A 27 -10.23 5.82 -1.60
N THR A 28 -10.02 6.21 -0.35
CA THR A 28 -9.50 7.54 0.00
C THR A 28 -8.05 7.46 0.45
N ILE A 29 -7.30 8.56 0.26
CA ILE A 29 -5.92 8.64 0.74
C ILE A 29 -5.82 8.45 2.27
N SER A 30 -6.81 8.93 3.02
CA SER A 30 -6.84 8.80 4.48
C SER A 30 -7.00 7.33 4.91
N GLU A 31 -7.84 6.57 4.21
CA GLU A 31 -7.99 5.13 4.41
C GLU A 31 -6.69 4.39 4.09
N VAL A 32 -6.09 4.67 2.92
CA VAL A 32 -4.84 4.03 2.51
C VAL A 32 -3.73 4.28 3.53
N ARG A 33 -3.55 5.53 4.01
CA ARG A 33 -2.53 5.86 5.03
C ARG A 33 -2.78 5.15 6.37
N LEU A 34 -4.02 4.82 6.69
CA LEU A 34 -4.37 4.11 7.93
C LEU A 34 -4.09 2.60 7.80
N VAL A 35 -4.42 2.02 6.65
CA VAL A 35 -4.39 0.57 6.42
C VAL A 35 -3.02 0.10 5.92
N TYR A 36 -2.32 0.87 5.09
CA TYR A 36 -1.05 0.49 4.48
C TYR A 36 0.01 -0.04 5.48
N PRO A 37 0.24 0.58 6.65
CA PRO A 37 1.21 0.06 7.61
C PRO A 37 0.89 -1.35 8.12
N GLN A 38 -0.39 -1.72 8.17
CA GLN A 38 -0.84 -3.05 8.60
C GLN A 38 -0.62 -4.08 7.49
N ALA A 39 -0.87 -3.68 6.23
CA ALA A 39 -0.64 -4.50 5.04
C ALA A 39 0.84 -4.92 4.82
N VAL A 40 1.80 -4.26 5.49
CA VAL A 40 3.22 -4.63 5.36
C VAL A 40 3.48 -6.03 5.93
N ASP A 41 2.79 -6.40 7.01
CA ASP A 41 3.02 -7.65 7.73
C ASP A 41 1.81 -8.57 7.79
N ASP A 42 0.62 -8.10 7.42
CA ASP A 42 -0.62 -8.86 7.41
C ASP A 42 -1.11 -9.15 5.98
N GLU A 43 -1.15 -10.44 5.62
CA GLU A 43 -1.50 -10.92 4.27
C GLU A 43 -2.95 -10.58 3.88
N GLU A 44 -3.88 -10.76 4.82
CA GLU A 44 -5.31 -10.50 4.58
C GLU A 44 -5.54 -9.01 4.31
N THR A 45 -4.97 -8.14 5.15
CA THR A 45 -5.04 -6.69 4.97
C THR A 45 -4.37 -6.24 3.66
N CYS A 46 -3.24 -6.85 3.29
CA CYS A 46 -2.59 -6.57 2.01
C CYS A 46 -3.48 -6.95 0.83
N LYS A 47 -4.08 -8.14 0.86
CA LYS A 47 -4.97 -8.63 -0.18
C LYS A 47 -6.25 -7.78 -0.28
N ASP A 48 -6.86 -7.41 0.84
CA ASP A 48 -8.05 -6.57 0.85
C ASP A 48 -7.78 -5.18 0.25
N LEU A 49 -6.64 -4.58 0.61
CA LEU A 49 -6.25 -3.28 0.06
C LEU A 49 -5.89 -3.38 -1.43
N TYR A 50 -5.27 -4.49 -1.85
CA TYR A 50 -5.03 -4.80 -3.27
C TYR A 50 -6.35 -4.91 -4.05
N ASP A 51 -7.28 -5.72 -3.58
CA ASP A 51 -8.59 -5.94 -4.22
C ASP A 51 -9.39 -4.63 -4.31
N LYS A 52 -9.32 -3.77 -3.28
CA LYS A 52 -9.88 -2.41 -3.33
C LYS A 52 -9.27 -1.56 -4.44
N PHE A 53 -7.94 -1.52 -4.57
CA PHE A 53 -7.24 -0.80 -5.63
C PHE A 53 -7.51 -1.35 -7.05
N GLU A 54 -7.78 -2.65 -7.19
CA GLU A 54 -8.18 -3.26 -8.46
C GLU A 54 -9.64 -2.95 -8.82
N SER A 55 -10.51 -2.81 -7.81
CA SER A 55 -11.91 -2.44 -8.02
C SER A 55 -12.14 -0.95 -8.31
N GLU A 56 -11.12 -0.10 -8.07
CA GLU A 56 -11.23 1.35 -8.28
C GLU A 56 -11.29 1.69 -9.78
N LYS A 57 -12.36 2.38 -10.17
CA LYS A 57 -12.65 2.73 -11.57
C LYS A 57 -12.19 4.13 -11.93
N LYS A 58 -11.96 4.99 -10.94
CA LYS A 58 -11.53 6.37 -11.16
C LYS A 58 -10.04 6.43 -11.46
N LYS A 59 -9.67 7.48 -12.19
CA LYS A 59 -8.26 7.83 -12.39
C LYS A 59 -7.61 8.14 -11.03
N LEU A 60 -6.56 7.41 -10.71
CA LEU A 60 -5.77 7.63 -9.50
C LEU A 60 -4.89 8.87 -9.65
N THR A 61 -4.71 9.59 -8.54
CA THR A 61 -3.63 10.59 -8.43
C THR A 61 -2.27 9.89 -8.42
N PRO A 62 -1.15 10.60 -8.70
CA PRO A 62 0.19 10.01 -8.59
C PRO A 62 0.42 9.34 -7.24
N LEU A 63 0.08 10.01 -6.13
CA LEU A 63 0.20 9.44 -4.79
C LEU A 63 -0.58 8.12 -4.62
N MET A 64 -1.84 8.09 -5.04
CA MET A 64 -2.67 6.87 -4.95
C MET A 64 -2.13 5.76 -5.86
N MET A 65 -1.57 6.10 -7.03
CA MET A 65 -0.91 5.14 -7.91
C MET A 65 0.37 4.57 -7.27
N GLY A 66 1.14 5.39 -6.55
CA GLY A 66 2.31 4.93 -5.81
C GLY A 66 1.96 3.97 -4.68
N TYR A 67 0.89 4.25 -3.93
CA TYR A 67 0.36 3.32 -2.94
C TYR A 67 -0.15 2.02 -3.58
N LYS A 68 -0.88 2.09 -4.69
CA LYS A 68 -1.28 0.91 -5.47
C LYS A 68 -0.06 0.09 -5.88
N GLY A 69 0.98 0.73 -6.41
CA GLY A 69 2.22 0.06 -6.78
C GLY A 69 2.92 -0.62 -5.60
N SER A 70 2.97 0.06 -4.46
CA SER A 70 3.61 -0.48 -3.25
C SER A 70 2.85 -1.68 -2.68
N ILE A 71 1.50 -1.64 -2.69
CA ILE A 71 0.65 -2.77 -2.29
C ILE A 71 0.79 -3.95 -3.28
N ASN A 72 0.82 -3.66 -4.58
CA ASN A 72 1.06 -4.69 -5.58
C ASN A 72 2.42 -5.36 -5.38
N ALA A 73 3.47 -4.59 -5.07
CA ALA A 73 4.76 -5.17 -4.70
C ALA A 73 4.72 -5.96 -3.39
N LEU A 74 3.96 -5.53 -2.38
CA LEU A 74 3.78 -6.28 -1.12
C LEU A 74 3.09 -7.64 -1.33
N MET A 75 2.21 -7.79 -2.33
CA MET A 75 1.65 -9.10 -2.69
C MET A 75 2.74 -10.13 -3.05
N SER A 76 3.93 -9.69 -3.48
CA SER A 76 5.07 -10.58 -3.71
C SER A 76 5.63 -11.22 -2.43
N LYS A 77 5.48 -10.56 -1.27
CA LYS A 77 5.86 -11.13 0.04
C LYS A 77 4.97 -12.33 0.38
N HIS A 78 3.68 -12.26 0.02
CA HIS A 78 2.65 -13.22 0.38
C HIS A 78 2.39 -14.31 -0.68
N SER A 79 2.82 -14.12 -1.92
CA SER A 79 2.58 -15.12 -2.98
C SER A 79 3.35 -16.42 -2.76
N GLY A 80 2.72 -17.57 -3.01
CA GLY A 80 3.33 -18.89 -2.79
C GLY A 80 4.32 -19.35 -3.88
N ASN A 81 4.32 -18.76 -5.08
CA ASN A 81 5.16 -19.23 -6.19
C ASN A 81 6.09 -18.11 -6.75
N PRO A 82 7.33 -18.45 -7.18
CA PRO A 82 8.32 -17.44 -7.62
C PRO A 82 7.90 -16.59 -8.82
N PHE A 83 7.14 -17.14 -9.77
CA PHE A 83 6.71 -16.40 -10.97
C PHE A 83 5.73 -15.29 -10.60
N SER A 84 4.72 -15.60 -9.78
CA SER A 84 3.77 -14.61 -9.28
C SER A 84 4.46 -13.58 -8.39
N LYS A 85 5.42 -13.98 -7.53
CA LYS A 85 6.22 -13.03 -6.75
C LYS A 85 6.91 -12.00 -7.64
N MET A 86 7.58 -12.48 -8.69
CA MET A 86 8.31 -11.62 -9.61
C MET A 86 7.35 -10.71 -10.41
N SER A 87 6.20 -11.23 -10.84
CA SER A 87 5.18 -10.41 -11.53
C SER A 87 4.67 -9.28 -10.64
N TYR A 88 4.20 -9.60 -9.42
CA TYR A 88 3.70 -8.62 -8.46
C TYR A 88 4.74 -7.55 -8.13
N PHE A 89 5.99 -7.97 -7.90
CA PHE A 89 7.08 -7.03 -7.67
C PHE A 89 7.31 -6.09 -8.86
N ASN A 90 7.41 -6.62 -10.07
CA ASN A 90 7.69 -5.82 -11.27
C ASN A 90 6.54 -4.88 -11.62
N ASP A 91 5.30 -5.34 -11.51
CA ASP A 91 4.11 -4.53 -11.74
C ASP A 91 4.00 -3.41 -10.70
N GLY A 92 4.22 -3.74 -9.43
CA GLY A 92 4.27 -2.77 -8.34
C GLY A 92 5.38 -1.72 -8.50
N LYS A 93 6.61 -2.17 -8.80
CA LYS A 93 7.75 -1.30 -9.12
C LYS A 93 7.43 -0.34 -10.26
N LYS A 94 6.86 -0.86 -11.37
CA LYS A 94 6.51 -0.04 -12.53
C LYS A 94 5.49 1.05 -12.18
N LEU A 95 4.46 0.71 -11.40
CA LEU A 95 3.44 1.66 -10.95
C LEU A 95 4.03 2.75 -10.04
N LEU A 96 4.87 2.36 -9.08
CA LEU A 96 5.52 3.31 -8.17
C LEU A 96 6.48 4.25 -8.92
N GLU A 97 7.28 3.72 -9.84
CA GLU A 97 8.18 4.54 -10.66
C GLU A 97 7.41 5.49 -11.60
N ASN A 98 6.27 5.05 -12.14
CA ASN A 98 5.39 5.94 -12.91
C ASN A 98 4.82 7.06 -12.03
N ALA A 99 4.38 6.75 -10.81
CA ALA A 99 3.88 7.74 -9.87
C ALA A 99 4.96 8.77 -9.51
N ILE A 100 6.19 8.32 -9.23
CA ILE A 100 7.32 9.21 -8.93
C ILE A 100 7.68 10.08 -10.13
N ARG A 101 7.67 9.56 -11.36
CA ARG A 101 7.87 10.40 -12.55
C ARG A 101 6.79 11.47 -12.71
N ALA A 102 5.55 11.18 -12.29
CA ALA A 102 4.44 12.12 -12.37
C ALA A 102 4.44 13.19 -11.26
N ASP A 103 5.02 12.89 -10.09
CA ASP A 103 5.13 13.81 -8.95
C ASP A 103 6.43 13.55 -8.15
N SER A 104 7.56 13.92 -8.76
CA SER A 104 8.90 13.55 -8.29
C SER A 104 9.32 14.20 -6.98
N ALA A 105 8.65 15.30 -6.63
CA ALA A 105 8.87 16.07 -5.41
C ALA A 105 7.95 15.64 -4.26
N ASN A 106 7.19 14.55 -4.40
CA ASN A 106 6.27 14.10 -3.36
C ASN A 106 6.98 13.22 -2.32
N ALA A 107 7.18 13.74 -1.11
CA ALA A 107 7.83 13.00 -0.02
C ALA A 107 7.21 11.62 0.26
N GLU A 108 5.89 11.46 0.17
CA GLU A 108 5.26 10.14 0.42
C GLU A 108 5.61 9.13 -0.67
N LEU A 109 5.67 9.54 -1.94
CA LEU A 109 6.10 8.65 -3.03
C LEU A 109 7.56 8.21 -2.87
N ARG A 110 8.43 9.14 -2.48
CA ARG A 110 9.86 8.86 -2.24
C ARG A 110 10.04 7.97 -1.01
N PHE A 111 9.20 8.15 0.00
CA PHE A 111 9.16 7.31 1.19
C PHE A 111 8.76 5.86 0.84
N LEU A 112 7.71 5.68 0.03
CA LEU A 112 7.31 4.36 -0.46
C LEU A 112 8.48 3.66 -1.18
N ARG A 113 9.18 4.37 -2.08
CA ARG A 113 10.31 3.78 -2.81
C ARG A 113 11.48 3.40 -1.90
N ILE A 114 11.97 4.31 -1.06
CA ILE A 114 13.13 3.98 -0.21
C ILE A 114 12.84 2.82 0.74
N THR A 115 11.62 2.72 1.28
CA THR A 115 11.24 1.58 2.14
C THR A 115 11.28 0.25 1.39
N MET A 116 10.90 0.22 0.11
CA MET A 116 11.07 -0.97 -0.72
C MET A 116 12.56 -1.24 -0.97
N GLN A 117 13.31 -0.24 -1.43
CA GLN A 117 14.72 -0.41 -1.83
C GLN A 117 15.60 -0.97 -0.70
N VAL A 118 15.40 -0.54 0.55
CA VAL A 118 16.21 -1.01 1.70
C VAL A 118 15.84 -2.41 2.18
N ASN A 119 14.64 -2.90 1.85
CA ASN A 119 14.13 -4.19 2.33
C ASN A 119 14.24 -5.30 1.27
N LEU A 120 14.63 -4.97 0.04
CA LEU A 120 14.71 -5.93 -1.05
C LEU A 120 16.12 -6.51 -1.19
N PRO A 121 16.23 -7.80 -1.58
CA PRO A 121 17.52 -8.40 -1.89
C PRO A 121 18.27 -7.66 -3.00
N SER A 122 19.58 -7.50 -2.85
CA SER A 122 20.43 -6.75 -3.79
C SER A 122 20.42 -7.29 -5.23
N PHE A 123 20.17 -8.59 -5.42
CA PHE A 123 20.09 -9.18 -6.76
C PHE A 123 18.90 -8.68 -7.60
N LEU A 124 17.91 -8.02 -6.98
CA LEU A 124 16.80 -7.38 -7.70
C LEU A 124 17.17 -6.02 -8.30
N MET A 125 18.35 -5.49 -7.99
CA MET A 125 18.87 -4.23 -8.55
C MET A 125 17.82 -3.11 -8.49
N TYR A 126 17.24 -2.92 -7.31
CA TYR A 126 16.30 -1.84 -7.00
C TYR A 126 16.76 -1.14 -5.73
N ASN A 127 17.95 -0.55 -5.80
CA ASN A 127 18.62 0.16 -4.70
C ASN A 127 19.43 1.38 -5.17
N GLU A 128 19.34 1.72 -6.46
CA GLU A 128 20.06 2.79 -7.12
C GLU A 128 19.62 4.20 -6.68
N ASN A 129 18.41 4.34 -6.12
CA ASN A 129 17.86 5.64 -5.72
C ASN A 129 17.82 5.86 -4.20
N ILE A 130 18.43 4.99 -3.39
CA ILE A 130 18.38 5.11 -1.91
C ILE A 130 18.88 6.49 -1.45
N GLU A 131 20.03 6.93 -1.96
CA GLU A 131 20.62 8.21 -1.57
C GLU A 131 19.75 9.40 -2.04
N GLU A 132 19.25 9.32 -3.28
CA GLU A 132 18.38 10.34 -3.88
C GLU A 132 17.10 10.53 -3.06
N ASP A 133 16.45 9.43 -2.68
CA ASP A 133 15.23 9.44 -1.87
C ASP A 133 15.51 9.99 -0.47
N LYS A 134 16.59 9.52 0.18
CA LYS A 134 16.96 9.96 1.53
C LYS A 134 17.21 11.47 1.57
N VAL A 135 18.00 12.00 0.63
CA VAL A 135 18.30 13.44 0.56
C VAL A 135 17.02 14.25 0.38
N LEU A 136 16.13 13.84 -0.54
CA LEU A 136 14.86 14.52 -0.76
C LEU A 136 14.00 14.48 0.51
N LEU A 137 13.84 13.30 1.12
CA LEU A 137 13.00 13.13 2.31
C LEU A 137 13.49 13.99 3.48
N ILE A 138 14.80 14.03 3.74
CA ILE A 138 15.37 14.89 4.79
C ILE A 138 15.10 16.37 4.48
N SER A 139 15.25 16.78 3.22
CA SER A 139 15.05 18.18 2.82
C SER A 139 13.58 18.63 2.90
N GLN A 140 12.64 17.73 2.58
CA GLN A 140 11.21 18.04 2.54
C GLN A 140 10.48 17.72 3.83
N LEU A 141 11.12 17.04 4.79
CA LEU A 141 10.51 16.64 6.04
C LEU A 141 9.72 17.78 6.73
N PRO A 142 10.22 19.03 6.80
CA PRO A 142 9.48 20.14 7.40
C PRO A 142 8.20 20.52 6.64
N SER A 143 8.16 20.29 5.32
CA SER A 143 7.05 20.64 4.43
C SER A 143 5.96 19.57 4.35
N VAL A 144 6.15 18.41 4.97
CA VAL A 144 5.12 17.37 5.04
C VAL A 144 3.99 17.84 5.95
N SER A 145 2.81 18.09 5.37
CA SER A 145 1.67 18.65 6.11
C SER A 145 0.98 17.66 7.04
N ASN A 146 0.99 16.37 6.71
CA ASN A 146 0.40 15.35 7.55
C ASN A 146 1.39 14.95 8.66
N GLU A 147 1.09 15.33 9.91
CA GLU A 147 1.97 15.06 11.05
C GLU A 147 2.23 13.57 11.31
N LYS A 148 1.24 12.70 11.04
CA LYS A 148 1.43 11.25 11.17
C LYS A 148 2.42 10.75 10.12
N THR A 149 2.23 11.14 8.86
CA THR A 149 3.18 10.84 7.77
C THR A 149 4.58 11.35 8.11
N LYS A 150 4.70 12.63 8.52
CA LYS A 150 5.99 13.24 8.88
C LYS A 150 6.73 12.41 9.93
N LYS A 151 6.03 12.04 11.02
CA LYS A 151 6.59 11.19 12.08
C LYS A 151 6.99 9.80 11.56
N THR A 152 6.17 9.18 10.71
CA THR A 152 6.47 7.88 10.10
C THR A 152 7.74 7.95 9.25
N ILE A 153 7.87 8.96 8.38
CA ILE A 153 9.06 9.17 7.55
C ILE A 153 10.29 9.37 8.44
N ALA A 154 10.21 10.28 9.42
CA ALA A 154 11.34 10.59 10.28
C ALA A 154 11.79 9.36 11.10
N THR A 155 10.83 8.62 11.67
CA THR A 155 11.10 7.40 12.44
C THR A 155 11.82 6.35 11.59
N PHE A 156 11.36 6.14 10.36
CA PHE A 156 12.02 5.23 9.43
C PHE A 156 13.46 5.69 9.13
N LEU A 157 13.66 6.96 8.78
CA LEU A 157 14.99 7.47 8.45
C LEU A 157 15.97 7.37 9.63
N ILE A 158 15.51 7.63 10.86
CA ILE A 158 16.34 7.50 12.07
C ILE A 158 16.72 6.04 12.34
N LYS A 159 15.80 5.10 12.11
CA LYS A 159 16.03 3.67 12.36
C LYS A 159 16.82 2.98 11.25
N SER A 160 16.74 3.47 10.01
CA SER A 160 17.37 2.84 8.86
C SER A 160 18.90 2.93 8.91
N ASP A 161 19.56 1.87 8.43
CA ASP A 161 21.02 1.79 8.31
C ASP A 161 21.56 2.63 7.13
N CYS A 162 20.70 3.01 6.17
CA CYS A 162 21.08 3.88 5.06
C CYS A 162 21.29 5.36 5.47
N THR A 163 21.01 5.70 6.73
CA THR A 163 21.09 7.07 7.26
C THR A 163 22.29 7.20 8.20
N THR A 164 23.17 8.15 7.95
CA THR A 164 24.38 8.39 8.76
C THR A 164 24.03 9.06 10.10
N ALA A 165 24.91 8.95 11.11
CA ALA A 165 24.70 9.59 12.41
C ALA A 165 24.50 11.12 12.30
N LYS A 166 25.20 11.78 11.38
CA LYS A 166 25.04 13.22 11.10
C LYS A 166 23.65 13.54 10.56
N GLU A 167 23.14 12.72 9.65
CA GLU A 167 21.79 12.88 9.09
C GLU A 167 20.71 12.61 10.13
N LYS A 168 20.89 11.58 10.98
CA LYS A 168 19.97 11.28 12.10
C LYS A 168 19.83 12.48 13.04
N LYS A 169 20.95 13.08 13.45
CA LYS A 169 20.96 14.29 14.28
C LYS A 169 20.23 15.46 13.59
N LYS A 170 20.48 15.67 12.29
CA LYS A 170 19.77 16.70 11.51
C LYS A 170 18.27 16.47 11.49
N ILE A 171 17.81 15.22 11.34
CA ILE A 171 16.39 14.88 11.35
C ILE A 171 15.77 15.20 12.72
N GLU A 172 16.44 14.85 13.81
CA GLU A 172 15.99 15.16 15.17
C GLU A 172 15.86 16.67 15.39
N GLU A 173 16.81 17.47 14.90
CA GLU A 173 16.75 18.93 14.93
C GLU A 173 15.56 19.51 14.14
N LEU A 174 15.17 18.88 13.03
CA LEU A 174 14.02 19.30 12.21
C LEU A 174 12.65 18.95 12.84
N LEU A 175 12.62 18.09 13.86
CA LEU A 175 11.40 17.67 14.56
C LEU A 175 11.12 18.47 15.84
N ASN A 176 12.10 19.21 16.34
CA ASN A 176 12.00 20.08 17.52
C ASN A 176 11.52 21.48 17.12
#